data_AF-A0AAE5V5X9-F1
#
_entry.id   AF-A0AAE5V5X9-F1
#
_cell.length_a   1.000
_cell.length_b   1.000
_cell.length_c   1.000
_cell.angle_alpha   90.00
_cell.angle_beta   90.00
_cell.angle_gamma   90.00
#
_symmetry.space_group_name_H-M   'P 1'
#
loop_
_entity.id
_entity.type
_entity.pdbx_description
1 polymer ?
#
loop_
_entity_poly.entity_id
_entity_poly.type
_entity_poly.pdbx_seq_one_letter_code
_entity_poly.pdbx_strand_id
1 'polypeptide(L)' 'MLPSTLLWIITVATLIYIIYNIVFSKPFINVFVAIIIQSVLLFAIRYFWQDKTFGDAFIHSFDIVTIVIVIIFGIFKLSK' A
#
# COMPACT_ATOMS: atom_id res chain seq x y z
N MET A 1 -16.12 -9.45 11.23
CA MET A 1 -15.07 -9.97 10.33
C MET A 1 -13.76 -9.98 11.10
N LEU A 2 -12.94 -11.03 10.97
CA LEU A 2 -11.63 -11.06 11.63
C LEU A 2 -10.76 -9.91 11.08
N PRO A 3 -10.03 -9.15 11.92
CA PRO A 3 -9.13 -8.07 11.46
C PRO A 3 -8.15 -8.58 10.39
N SER A 4 -7.73 -9.85 10.51
CA SER A 4 -6.87 -10.55 9.57
C SER A 4 -7.47 -10.67 8.16
N THR A 5 -8.77 -10.91 8.04
CA THR A 5 -9.46 -10.99 6.73
C THR A 5 -9.48 -9.62 6.04
N LEU A 6 -9.67 -8.56 6.82
CA LEU A 6 -9.77 -7.19 6.32
C LEU A 6 -8.41 -6.67 5.81
N LEU A 7 -7.32 -6.99 6.53
CA LEU A 7 -5.94 -6.76 6.08
C LEU A 7 -5.67 -7.44 4.72
N TRP A 8 -6.06 -8.71 4.57
CA TRP A 8 -5.89 -9.45 3.33
C TRP A 8 -6.66 -8.83 2.15
N ILE A 9 -7.92 -8.45 2.37
CA ILE A 9 -8.75 -7.81 1.34
C ILE A 9 -8.11 -6.51 0.85
N ILE A 10 -7.65 -5.66 1.77
CA ILE A 10 -7.00 -4.38 1.44
C ILE A 10 -5.72 -4.59 0.63
N THR A 11 -4.89 -5.55 1.04
CA THR A 11 -3.64 -5.87 0.33
C THR A 11 -3.91 -6.40 -1.08
N VAL A 12 -4.84 -7.33 -1.24
CA VAL A 12 -5.20 -7.89 -2.57
C VAL A 12 -5.80 -6.83 -3.47
N ALA A 13 -6.73 -6.02 -2.94
CA ALA A 13 -7.34 -4.92 -3.70
C ALA A 13 -6.31 -3.91 -4.18
N THR A 14 -5.32 -3.58 -3.33
CA THR A 14 -4.27 -2.63 -3.70
C THR A 14 -3.33 -3.20 -4.76
N LEU A 15 -2.96 -4.49 -4.66
CA LEU A 15 -2.17 -5.16 -5.71
C LEU A 15 -2.89 -5.13 -7.07
N ILE A 16 -4.18 -5.46 -7.10
CA ILE A 16 -4.98 -5.40 -8.33
C ILE A 16 -4.99 -3.98 -8.90
N TYR A 17 -5.16 -2.97 -8.04
CA TYR A 17 -5.14 -1.57 -8.46
C TYR A 17 -3.79 -1.14 -9.01
N ILE A 18 -2.67 -1.55 -8.39
CA ILE A 18 -1.32 -1.26 -8.87
C ILE A 18 -1.10 -1.88 -10.25
N ILE A 19 -1.41 -3.17 -10.41
CA ILE A 19 -1.30 -3.89 -11.69
C ILE A 19 -2.13 -3.20 -12.77
N TYR A 20 -3.37 -2.83 -12.46
CA TYR A 20 -4.23 -2.08 -13.38
C TYR A 20 -3.58 -0.76 -13.83
N ASN A 21 -3.04 0.03 -12.90
CA ASN A 21 -2.40 1.31 -13.27
C ASN A 21 -1.13 1.10 -14.12
N ILE A 22 -0.37 0.04 -13.87
CA ILE A 22 0.81 -0.32 -14.67
C ILE A 22 0.39 -0.75 -16.08
N VAL A 23 -0.54 -1.70 -16.20
CA VAL A 23 -1.00 -2.26 -17.49
C VAL A 23 -1.61 -1.18 -18.39
N PHE A 24 -2.43 -0.31 -17.81
CA PHE A 24 -3.09 0.78 -18.55
C PHE A 24 -2.25 2.06 -18.63
N SER A 25 -0.97 2.01 -18.25
CA SER A 25 -0.03 3.14 -18.30
C SER A 25 -0.56 4.44 -17.66
N LYS A 26 -1.39 4.30 -16.61
CA LYS A 26 -2.00 5.41 -15.90
C LYS A 26 -0.94 6.30 -15.22
N PRO A 27 -1.31 7.52 -14.80
CA PRO A 27 -0.41 8.40 -14.07
C PRO A 27 0.19 7.69 -12.85
N PHE A 28 1.50 7.79 -12.70
CA PHE A 28 2.22 7.16 -11.57
C PHE A 28 1.73 7.65 -10.22
N ILE A 29 1.25 8.90 -10.16
CA ILE A 29 0.65 9.49 -8.96
C ILE A 29 -0.52 8.64 -8.42
N ASN A 30 -1.27 7.92 -9.27
CA ASN A 30 -2.35 7.06 -8.82
C ASN A 30 -1.85 5.88 -7.98
N VAL A 31 -0.73 5.26 -8.41
CA VAL A 31 -0.09 4.15 -7.68
C VAL A 31 0.44 4.66 -6.34
N PHE A 32 1.09 5.82 -6.35
CA PHE A 32 1.62 6.44 -5.13
C PHE A 32 0.52 6.75 -4.11
N VAL A 33 -0.57 7.39 -4.55
CA VAL A 33 -1.71 7.71 -3.69
C VAL A 33 -2.38 6.44 -3.15
N ALA A 34 -2.55 5.41 -3.97
CA ALA A 34 -3.15 4.15 -3.54
C ALA A 34 -2.37 3.48 -2.41
N ILE A 35 -1.04 3.54 -2.45
CA ILE A 35 -0.19 2.94 -1.41
C ILE A 35 -0.26 3.75 -0.12
N ILE A 36 -0.30 5.08 -0.20
CA ILE A 36 -0.53 5.91 0.99
C ILE A 36 -1.87 5.55 1.64
N ILE A 37 -2.94 5.46 0.85
CA ILE A 37 -4.27 5.09 1.35
C ILE A 37 -4.23 3.69 1.97
N GLN A 38 -3.61 2.71 1.30
CA GLN A 38 -3.44 1.36 1.82
C GLN A 38 -2.72 1.38 3.18
N SER A 39 -1.58 2.06 3.29
CA SER A 39 -0.81 2.15 4.53
C SER A 39 -1.59 2.79 5.67
N VAL A 40 -2.36 3.86 5.41
CA VAL A 40 -3.23 4.48 6.42
C VAL A 40 -4.33 3.51 6.89
N LEU A 41 -4.94 2.76 5.97
CA LEU A 41 -5.98 1.78 6.31
C LEU A 41 -5.41 0.60 7.12
N LEU A 42 -4.27 0.04 6.70
CA LEU A 42 -3.60 -1.04 7.43
C LEU A 42 -3.16 -0.57 8.83
N PHE A 43 -2.71 0.69 8.94
CA PHE A 43 -2.35 1.29 10.21
C PHE A 43 -3.56 1.40 11.13
N ALA A 44 -4.67 1.93 10.63
CA ALA A 44 -5.89 2.08 11.41
C ALA A 44 -6.40 0.72 11.93
N ILE A 45 -6.37 -0.32 11.10
CA ILE A 45 -6.79 -1.66 11.53
C ILE A 45 -5.86 -2.22 12.60
N ARG A 46 -4.54 -2.07 12.45
CA ARG A 46 -3.59 -2.59 13.43
C ARG A 46 -3.64 -1.84 14.75
N TYR A 47 -3.70 -0.52 14.69
CA TYR A 47 -3.67 0.34 15.87
C TYR A 47 -5.00 0.30 16.65
N PHE A 48 -6.14 0.44 15.96
CA PHE A 48 -7.45 0.52 16.63
C PHE A 48 -8.12 -0.84 16.83
N TRP A 49 -7.78 -1.86 16.04
CA TRP A 49 -8.50 -3.15 16.03
C TRP A 49 -7.66 -4.35 16.48
N GLN A 50 -6.33 -4.26 16.45
CA GLN A 50 -5.44 -5.33 16.92
C GLN A 50 -4.62 -4.93 18.15
N ASP A 51 -4.91 -3.77 18.75
CA ASP A 51 -4.24 -3.21 19.94
C ASP A 51 -2.70 -3.24 19.84
N LYS A 52 -2.18 -3.09 18.62
CA LYS A 52 -0.74 -3.01 18.35
C LYS A 52 -0.22 -1.65 18.80
N THR A 53 1.00 -1.61 19.35
CA THR A 53 1.65 -0.34 19.70
C THR A 53 1.83 0.52 18.46
N PHE A 54 1.81 1.86 18.63
CA PHE A 54 1.88 2.82 17.52
C PHE A 54 3.06 2.53 16.58
N GLY A 55 4.26 2.29 17.12
CA GLY A 55 5.44 1.99 16.31
C GLY A 55 5.32 0.69 15.53
N ASP A 56 4.77 -0.36 16.15
CA ASP A 56 4.61 -1.67 15.52
C ASP A 56 3.53 -1.63 14.42
N ALA A 57 2.40 -0.95 14.70
CA ALA A 57 1.36 -0.71 13.73
C ALA A 57 1.88 0.15 12.55
N PHE A 58 2.72 1.15 12.81
CA PHE A 58 3.29 2.01 11.78
C PHE A 58 4.24 1.26 10.86
N ILE A 59 5.26 0.60 11.43
CA ILE A 59 6.30 -0.13 10.67
C ILE A 59 5.67 -1.19 9.77
N HIS A 60 4.71 -1.96 10.28
CA HIS A 60 4.10 -3.02 9.49
C HIS A 60 3.17 -2.51 8.39
N SER A 61 2.68 -1.27 8.48
CA SER A 61 1.72 -0.68 7.53
C SER A 61 2.37 -0.14 6.27
N PHE A 62 3.66 0.11 6.33
CA PHE A 62 4.48 0.43 5.18
C PHE A 62 5.15 -0.84 4.69
N ASP A 63 4.59 -1.42 3.62
CA ASP A 63 5.25 -2.50 2.92
C ASP A 63 6.48 -1.93 2.19
N ILE A 64 7.65 -2.14 2.79
CA ILE A 64 8.95 -1.65 2.28
C ILE A 64 9.17 -2.10 0.84
N VAL A 65 8.73 -3.32 0.48
CA VAL A 65 8.85 -3.85 -0.88
C VAL A 65 8.03 -2.99 -1.84
N THR A 66 6.80 -2.66 -1.45
CA THR A 66 5.93 -1.82 -2.26
C THR A 66 6.49 -0.40 -2.43
N ILE A 67 7.04 0.19 -1.37
CA ILE A 67 7.70 1.52 -1.42
C ILE A 67 8.90 1.50 -2.37
N VAL A 68 9.77 0.49 -2.27
CA VAL A 68 10.95 0.37 -3.13
C VAL A 68 10.55 0.21 -4.60
N ILE A 69 9.56 -0.64 -4.90
CA ILE A 69 9.04 -0.82 -6.26
C ILE A 69 8.55 0.52 -6.84
N VAL A 70 7.85 1.31 -6.05
CA VAL A 70 7.30 2.60 -6.47
C VAL A 70 8.41 3.60 -6.74
N ILE A 71 9.41 3.70 -5.86
CA ILE A 71 10.56 4.58 -6.08
C ILE A 71 11.29 4.19 -7.38
N ILE A 72 11.60 2.90 -7.57
CA ILE A 72 12.28 2.41 -8.78
C ILE A 72 11.45 2.70 -10.03
N PHE A 73 10.14 2.41 -10.01
CA PHE A 73 9.25 2.63 -11.13
C PHE A 73 9.06 4.12 -11.44
N GLY A 74 8.99 4.97 -10.41
CA GLY A 74 8.92 6.42 -10.53
C GLY A 74 10.17 6.99 -11.22
N ILE A 75 11.36 6.57 -10.78
CA ILE A 75 12.63 6.94 -11.43
C ILE A 75 12.65 6.48 -12.88
N PHE A 76 12.24 5.24 -13.16
CA PHE A 76 12.24 4.68 -14.51
C PHE A 76 11.31 5.44 -15.46
N LYS A 77 10.14 5.89 -14.97
CA LYS A 77 9.17 6.66 -15.74
C LYS A 77 9.56 8.13 -15.92
N LEU A 78 10.30 8.72 -14.98
CA LEU A 78 10.84 10.09 -15.09
C LEU A 78 12.08 10.17 -15.99
N SER A 79 12.83 9.07 -16.10
CA SER A 79 14.03 9.00 -16.94
C SER A 79 13.74 8.73 -18.43
N LYS A 80 12.46 8.60 -18.82
CA LYS A 80 12.00 8.39 -20.19
C LYS A 80 11.09 9.52 -20.62
#